data_AF-A0A7C6WMH9-F1
#
_entry.id   AF-A0A7C6WMH9-F1
#
_cell.length_a   1.000
_cell.length_b   1.000
_cell.length_c   1.000
_cell.angle_alpha   90.00
_cell.angle_beta   90.00
_cell.angle_gamma   90.00
#
_symmetry.space_group_name_H-M   'P 1'
#
loop_
_entity.id
_entity.type
_entity.pdbx_description
1 polymer ?
#
loop_
_entity_poly.entity_id
_entity_poly.type
_entity_poly.pdbx_seq_one_letter_code
_entity_poly.pdbx_strand_id
1 'polypeptide(L)'
;MGYVNLASEVIASGYDLVIFSTDFTRGGVKVSETGLGTTIEDEDKSEDEISDVEDGEINDSDTSNGSIPGSKKEGIHKSYLNGYPDGTFRPENSITRAEAAVIFANLLEVDKNTQPKNNVSYNDLPDDHWAAWAIKYVSDLGLFSGYPDGTFKPNNSITRGEFSTVVFKFMKLEEPEQLKNKFDDCIGHWAQKYIEKLSDSGYINGYPDETFKPQKSIKRAESVALINRALNRGPLYGVKENFPDVPSTYWAYGDIAKGAITHSYYIDEDGKEILLERLDN
;
A
#
# COMPACT_ATOMS: atom_id res chain seq x y z
N MET A 1 63.11 10.60 -1.03
CA MET A 1 62.46 9.58 -1.89
C MET A 1 60.98 9.91 -1.93
N GLY A 2 60.52 10.47 -3.04
CA GLY A 2 59.09 10.71 -3.26
C GLY A 2 58.45 9.50 -3.90
N TYR A 3 57.18 9.26 -3.60
CA TYR A 3 56.29 8.51 -4.48
C TYR A 3 54.89 9.14 -4.47
N VAL A 4 54.29 9.00 -5.64
CA VAL A 4 53.30 9.86 -6.25
C VAL A 4 51.90 9.35 -5.96
N ASN A 5 50.97 10.29 -5.95
CA ASN A 5 49.52 10.12 -5.91
C ASN A 5 49.01 9.34 -7.14
N LEU A 6 48.12 8.37 -6.92
CA LEU A 6 47.18 7.89 -7.93
C LEU A 6 45.83 7.66 -7.25
N ALA A 7 44.93 8.60 -7.50
CA ALA A 7 43.51 8.49 -7.23
C ALA A 7 42.88 7.40 -8.12
N SER A 8 41.98 6.62 -7.54
CA SER A 8 40.92 5.94 -8.27
C SER A 8 39.63 6.11 -7.47
N GLU A 9 38.69 6.83 -8.07
CA GLU A 9 37.35 7.13 -7.59
C GLU A 9 36.60 5.84 -7.21
N VAL A 10 36.12 5.77 -5.96
CA VAL A 10 35.04 4.86 -5.60
C VAL A 10 33.78 5.72 -5.52
N ILE A 11 32.91 5.51 -6.51
CA ILE A 11 31.62 6.15 -6.64
C ILE A 11 30.76 5.67 -5.46
N ALA A 12 30.38 6.59 -4.59
CA ALA A 12 29.51 6.33 -3.45
C ALA A 12 28.11 5.94 -3.94
N SER A 13 27.74 4.66 -3.81
CA SER A 13 26.33 4.24 -3.82
C SER A 13 25.76 4.44 -2.42
N GLY A 14 25.23 5.64 -2.15
CA GLY A 14 24.60 5.98 -0.89
C GLY A 14 23.24 5.30 -0.71
N TYR A 15 23.26 4.08 -0.16
CA TYR A 15 22.11 3.48 0.53
C TYR A 15 22.60 2.97 1.88
N ASP A 16 22.68 3.87 2.86
CA ASP A 16 22.85 3.47 4.25
C ASP A 16 21.50 2.97 4.77
N LEU A 17 21.45 1.67 5.04
CA LEU A 17 20.30 0.96 5.59
C LEU A 17 20.20 1.30 7.08
N VAL A 18 19.49 2.36 7.43
CA VAL A 18 19.25 2.68 8.85
C VAL A 18 18.12 1.79 9.36
N ILE A 19 18.50 0.71 10.03
CA ILE A 19 17.60 -0.19 10.77
C ILE A 19 17.18 0.51 12.07
N PHE A 20 15.95 1.02 12.13
CA PHE A 20 15.34 1.43 13.39
C PHE A 20 14.50 0.27 13.94
N SER A 21 14.95 -0.32 15.04
CA SER A 21 14.10 -1.10 15.93
C SER A 21 13.12 -0.13 16.60
N THR A 22 11.83 -0.31 16.35
CA THR A 22 10.77 0.28 17.17
C THR A 22 9.75 -0.78 17.48
N ASP A 23 9.81 -1.32 18.70
CA ASP A 23 8.66 -1.96 19.32
C ASP A 23 7.55 -0.91 19.44
N PHE A 24 6.45 -1.10 18.71
CA PHE A 24 5.23 -0.34 18.98
C PHE A 24 3.98 -1.19 18.76
N THR A 25 3.08 -1.04 19.72
CA THR A 25 1.86 -1.83 19.91
C THR A 25 0.84 -1.64 18.80
N ARG A 26 0.27 -2.78 18.41
CA ARG A 26 -0.76 -2.99 17.38
C ARG A 26 -2.00 -2.12 17.63
N GLY A 27 -2.13 -1.03 16.87
CA GLY A 27 -3.34 -0.21 16.77
C GLY A 27 -4.47 -1.00 16.11
N GLY A 28 -5.58 -1.14 16.84
CA GLY A 28 -6.64 -2.11 16.59
C GLY A 28 -7.44 -1.91 15.31
N VAL A 29 -7.67 -3.03 14.63
CA VAL A 29 -8.90 -3.30 13.88
C VAL A 29 -9.47 -4.58 14.49
N LYS A 30 -10.56 -4.44 15.25
CA LYS A 30 -11.44 -5.57 15.53
C LYS A 30 -12.20 -5.86 14.24
N VAL A 31 -11.92 -7.01 13.63
CA VAL A 31 -12.83 -7.62 12.68
C VAL A 31 -13.98 -8.17 13.51
N SER A 32 -15.14 -7.52 13.48
CA SER A 32 -16.38 -8.12 13.97
C SER A 32 -16.86 -9.10 12.90
N GLU A 33 -16.65 -10.39 13.14
CA GLU A 33 -17.36 -11.43 12.42
C GLU A 33 -18.87 -11.24 12.59
N THR A 34 -19.57 -11.37 11.48
CA THR A 34 -21.01 -11.29 11.34
C THR A 34 -21.70 -12.35 12.18
N GLY A 35 -22.66 -11.92 13.00
CA GLY A 35 -23.70 -12.79 13.55
C GLY A 35 -25.04 -12.13 13.34
N LEU A 36 -25.74 -12.48 12.25
CA LEU A 36 -27.17 -12.23 12.11
C LEU A 36 -27.87 -12.83 13.32
N GLY A 37 -28.52 -11.99 14.11
CA GLY A 37 -29.47 -12.45 15.12
C GLY A 37 -30.73 -12.96 14.43
N THR A 38 -31.01 -14.24 14.59
CA THR A 38 -32.37 -14.78 14.52
C THR A 38 -32.75 -15.21 15.92
N THR A 39 -33.77 -14.54 16.44
CA THR A 39 -34.54 -14.87 17.64
C THR A 39 -35.07 -16.30 17.55
N ILE A 40 -34.89 -17.10 18.61
CA ILE A 40 -35.78 -18.23 18.93
C ILE A 40 -36.02 -18.21 20.44
N GLU A 41 -37.29 -18.29 20.77
CA GLU A 41 -37.91 -18.27 22.09
C GLU A 41 -37.55 -19.53 22.90
N ASP A 42 -37.42 -19.35 24.22
CA ASP A 42 -37.32 -20.43 25.20
C ASP A 42 -38.66 -21.15 25.33
N GLU A 43 -38.70 -22.46 25.09
CA GLU A 43 -39.66 -23.36 25.75
C GLU A 43 -39.01 -24.68 26.17
N ASP A 44 -39.37 -25.03 27.40
CA ASP A 44 -38.97 -26.09 28.31
C ASP A 44 -39.44 -27.50 27.85
N LYS A 45 -38.64 -28.56 28.07
CA LYS A 45 -39.04 -29.88 28.64
C LYS A 45 -38.10 -31.09 28.38
N SER A 46 -37.60 -31.63 29.51
CA SER A 46 -37.52 -33.03 29.97
C SER A 46 -37.04 -34.20 29.09
N GLU A 47 -36.00 -34.87 29.60
CA GLU A 47 -35.78 -36.33 29.83
C GLU A 47 -36.27 -37.35 28.78
N ASP A 48 -35.35 -38.17 28.23
CA ASP A 48 -35.25 -39.61 28.55
C ASP A 48 -34.19 -40.39 27.73
N GLU A 49 -33.54 -41.32 28.44
CA GLU A 49 -33.05 -42.66 28.07
C GLU A 49 -31.76 -42.95 27.26
N ILE A 50 -31.25 -44.13 27.61
CA ILE A 50 -29.90 -44.72 27.53
C ILE A 50 -29.86 -45.82 26.45
N SER A 51 -28.73 -46.05 25.78
CA SER A 51 -28.07 -47.38 25.66
C SER A 51 -26.88 -47.43 24.68
N ASP A 52 -25.73 -47.82 25.24
CA ASP A 52 -24.73 -48.81 24.80
C ASP A 52 -24.43 -49.05 23.30
N VAL A 53 -23.14 -49.06 22.92
CA VAL A 53 -22.33 -50.28 22.61
C VAL A 53 -21.06 -49.95 21.79
N GLU A 54 -19.94 -50.51 22.28
CA GLU A 54 -18.69 -50.98 21.65
C GLU A 54 -17.51 -50.05 21.25
N ASP A 55 -16.41 -50.30 21.99
CA ASP A 55 -15.01 -50.15 21.61
C ASP A 55 -14.65 -51.01 20.39
N GLY A 56 -13.93 -50.41 19.44
CA GLY A 56 -13.25 -51.09 18.33
C GLY A 56 -11.92 -50.37 18.02
N GLU A 57 -10.82 -51.04 18.36
CA GLU A 57 -9.44 -50.59 18.24
C GLU A 57 -8.93 -50.43 16.78
N ILE A 58 -8.00 -49.46 16.64
CA ILE A 58 -6.88 -49.28 15.69
C ILE A 58 -7.11 -49.18 14.17
N ASN A 59 -6.74 -48.00 13.64
CA ASN A 59 -5.75 -47.92 12.56
C ASN A 59 -4.86 -46.67 12.74
N ASP A 60 -3.59 -46.95 13.02
CA ASP A 60 -2.47 -46.03 12.87
C ASP A 60 -2.45 -45.46 11.45
N SER A 61 -2.72 -44.16 11.31
CA SER A 61 -2.11 -43.36 10.27
C SER A 61 -1.52 -42.13 10.93
N ASP A 62 -0.29 -42.32 11.37
CA ASP A 62 0.78 -41.34 11.46
C ASP A 62 0.60 -40.23 10.40
N THR A 63 -0.02 -39.14 10.83
CA THR A 63 0.42 -37.81 10.42
C THR A 63 0.93 -37.15 11.68
N SER A 64 2.13 -37.61 12.06
CA SER A 64 3.07 -36.89 12.89
C SER A 64 2.85 -35.39 12.74
N ASN A 65 2.31 -34.82 13.82
CA ASN A 65 2.29 -33.41 14.10
C ASN A 65 3.76 -32.99 14.32
N GLY A 66 4.50 -32.90 13.21
CA GLY A 66 5.86 -32.42 13.17
C GLY A 66 5.83 -30.93 13.39
N SER A 67 6.05 -30.49 14.63
CA SER A 67 6.41 -29.11 14.91
C SER A 67 7.68 -28.79 14.12
N ILE A 68 7.56 -28.05 13.02
CA ILE A 68 8.70 -27.56 12.25
C ILE A 68 9.32 -26.40 13.03
N PRO A 69 10.61 -26.49 13.44
CA PRO A 69 11.33 -25.34 13.97
C PRO A 69 11.51 -24.31 12.85
N GLY A 70 10.91 -23.11 12.99
CA GLY A 70 11.13 -21.98 12.09
C GLY A 70 9.93 -21.58 11.20
N SER A 71 8.72 -21.44 11.77
CA SER A 71 7.54 -20.97 11.04
C SER A 71 7.74 -19.55 10.48
N LYS A 72 8.09 -19.44 9.19
CA LYS A 72 8.12 -18.16 8.47
C LYS A 72 6.71 -17.54 8.50
N LYS A 73 6.61 -16.25 8.79
CA LYS A 73 5.31 -15.54 8.76
C LYS A 73 4.88 -15.40 7.30
N GLU A 74 3.66 -15.84 6.99
CA GLU A 74 3.11 -15.79 5.63
C GLU A 74 1.92 -14.82 5.52
N GLY A 75 1.63 -14.40 4.30
CA GLY A 75 0.51 -13.50 4.01
C GLY A 75 0.19 -13.38 2.53
N ILE A 76 -0.91 -12.70 2.23
CA ILE A 76 -1.36 -12.37 0.87
C ILE A 76 -1.48 -10.85 0.75
N HIS A 77 -1.01 -10.30 -0.36
CA HIS A 77 -1.26 -8.92 -0.74
C HIS A 77 -1.90 -8.87 -2.12
N LYS A 78 -3.02 -8.14 -2.20
CA LYS A 78 -3.67 -7.80 -3.46
C LYS A 78 -2.93 -6.65 -4.13
N SER A 79 -2.81 -6.72 -5.46
CA SER A 79 -2.36 -5.59 -6.27
C SER A 79 -3.32 -4.43 -6.11
N TYR A 80 -2.78 -3.21 -5.99
CA TYR A 80 -3.58 -1.99 -5.94
C TYR A 80 -3.50 -1.15 -7.21
N LEU A 81 -2.66 -1.57 -8.17
CA LEU A 81 -2.54 -0.96 -9.49
C LEU A 81 -2.13 -2.02 -10.51
N ASN A 82 -2.32 -1.70 -11.78
CA ASN A 82 -1.93 -2.56 -12.89
C ASN A 82 -0.92 -1.87 -13.79
N GLY A 83 -0.28 -2.64 -14.68
CA GLY A 83 0.40 -2.08 -15.85
C GLY A 83 -0.57 -1.49 -16.87
N TYR A 84 -0.03 -0.92 -17.93
CA TYR A 84 -0.80 -0.45 -19.08
C TYR A 84 -1.17 -1.61 -20.01
N PRO A 85 -2.18 -1.46 -20.89
CA PRO A 85 -2.61 -2.51 -21.81
C PRO A 85 -1.52 -3.03 -22.77
N ASP A 86 -0.47 -2.24 -23.00
CA ASP A 86 0.71 -2.64 -23.79
C ASP A 86 1.72 -3.49 -23.00
N GLY A 87 1.39 -3.84 -21.75
CA GLY A 87 2.22 -4.63 -20.86
C GLY A 87 3.31 -3.82 -20.14
N THR A 88 3.40 -2.50 -20.33
CA THR A 88 4.42 -1.66 -19.66
C THR A 88 3.97 -1.16 -18.30
N PHE A 89 4.91 -0.80 -17.43
CA PHE A 89 4.63 -0.11 -16.17
C PHE A 89 4.75 1.41 -16.29
N ARG A 90 5.72 1.91 -17.07
CA ARG A 90 6.10 3.31 -17.25
C ARG A 90 6.53 3.98 -15.94
N PRO A 91 7.61 3.49 -15.30
CA PRO A 91 8.00 3.93 -13.94
C PRO A 91 8.36 5.41 -13.85
N GLU A 92 8.85 5.99 -14.93
CA GLU A 92 9.30 7.39 -15.02
C GLU A 92 8.18 8.37 -15.39
N ASN A 93 7.02 7.87 -15.84
CA ASN A 93 5.89 8.71 -16.18
C ASN A 93 5.19 9.20 -14.92
N SER A 94 4.66 10.41 -14.97
CA SER A 94 3.76 10.91 -13.93
C SER A 94 2.42 10.18 -13.98
N ILE A 95 1.81 9.95 -12.81
CA ILE A 95 0.43 9.44 -12.75
C ILE A 95 -0.58 10.58 -12.78
N THR A 96 -1.72 10.31 -13.41
CA THR A 96 -2.89 11.18 -13.41
C THR A 96 -3.66 11.14 -12.10
N ARG A 97 -4.48 12.16 -11.84
CA ARG A 97 -5.40 12.19 -10.70
C ARG A 97 -6.42 11.04 -10.76
N ALA A 98 -6.86 10.63 -11.95
CA ALA A 98 -7.72 9.47 -12.14
C ALA A 98 -7.04 8.16 -11.76
N GLU A 99 -5.80 7.94 -12.20
CA GLU A 99 -5.02 6.76 -11.80
C GLU A 99 -4.78 6.72 -10.29
N ALA A 100 -4.44 7.87 -9.68
CA ALA A 100 -4.30 7.96 -8.24
C ALA A 100 -5.61 7.58 -7.51
N ALA A 101 -6.76 8.10 -7.95
CA ALA A 101 -8.05 7.75 -7.35
C ALA A 101 -8.34 6.24 -7.41
N VAL A 102 -8.06 5.60 -8.55
CA VAL A 102 -8.25 4.15 -8.72
C VAL A 102 -7.29 3.35 -7.83
N ILE A 103 -6.05 3.80 -7.69
CA ILE A 103 -5.08 3.20 -6.75
C ILE A 103 -5.66 3.18 -5.33
N PHE A 104 -6.15 4.32 -4.83
CA PHE A 104 -6.71 4.38 -3.48
C PHE A 104 -8.03 3.63 -3.34
N ALA A 105 -8.88 3.58 -4.37
CA ALA A 105 -10.08 2.75 -4.35
C ALA A 105 -9.74 1.25 -4.27
N ASN A 106 -8.72 0.79 -4.99
CA ASN A 106 -8.24 -0.59 -4.92
C ASN A 106 -7.59 -0.91 -3.58
N LEU A 107 -6.84 0.02 -2.98
CA LEU A 107 -6.29 -0.12 -1.63
C LEU A 107 -7.39 -0.26 -0.56
N LEU A 108 -8.56 0.31 -0.82
CA LEU A 108 -9.76 0.14 0.00
C LEU A 108 -10.57 -1.11 -0.34
N GLU A 109 -10.12 -1.90 -1.32
CA GLU A 109 -10.79 -3.11 -1.84
C GLU A 109 -12.26 -2.87 -2.24
N VAL A 110 -12.53 -1.71 -2.84
CA VAL A 110 -13.88 -1.29 -3.22
C VAL A 110 -14.32 -1.98 -4.50
N ASP A 111 -15.50 -2.59 -4.48
CA ASP A 111 -16.12 -3.11 -5.70
C ASP A 111 -16.47 -1.96 -6.65
N LYS A 112 -16.19 -2.12 -7.95
CA LYS A 112 -16.39 -1.09 -8.98
C LYS A 112 -17.85 -0.59 -9.08
N ASN A 113 -18.82 -1.38 -8.65
CA ASN A 113 -20.24 -1.03 -8.67
C ASN A 113 -20.68 -0.30 -7.39
N THR A 114 -19.81 -0.20 -6.38
CA THR A 114 -20.09 0.50 -5.13
C THR A 114 -20.34 1.97 -5.41
N GLN A 115 -21.50 2.46 -4.99
CA GLN A 115 -21.87 3.86 -5.13
C GLN A 115 -21.37 4.69 -3.93
N PRO A 116 -20.99 5.96 -4.15
CA PRO A 116 -20.72 6.88 -3.04
C PRO A 116 -21.98 7.09 -2.19
N LYS A 117 -21.82 7.42 -0.91
CA LYS A 117 -22.92 7.71 0.01
C LYS A 117 -23.58 9.06 -0.30
N ASN A 118 -22.78 10.05 -0.66
CA ASN A 118 -23.27 11.37 -1.06
C ASN A 118 -23.20 11.53 -2.58
N ASN A 119 -24.01 12.47 -3.10
CA ASN A 119 -23.95 12.83 -4.51
C ASN A 119 -22.66 13.63 -4.79
N VAL A 120 -21.65 12.96 -5.35
CA VAL A 120 -20.40 13.58 -5.80
C VAL A 120 -20.41 13.70 -7.33
N SER A 121 -20.26 14.92 -7.84
CA SER A 121 -20.19 15.21 -9.26
C SER A 121 -19.12 16.27 -9.57
N TYR A 122 -18.57 16.21 -10.78
CA TYR A 122 -17.61 17.17 -11.30
C TYR A 122 -17.94 17.50 -12.75
N ASN A 123 -17.74 18.75 -13.15
CA ASN A 123 -18.13 19.26 -14.48
C ASN A 123 -17.38 18.58 -15.64
N ASP A 124 -16.19 18.04 -15.36
CA ASP A 124 -15.28 17.41 -16.32
C ASP A 124 -15.17 15.89 -16.12
N LEU A 125 -16.12 15.28 -15.41
CA LEU A 125 -16.15 13.84 -15.16
C LEU A 125 -17.47 13.24 -15.67
N PRO A 126 -17.50 12.78 -16.93
CA PRO A 126 -18.60 11.97 -17.46
C PRO A 126 -18.80 10.68 -16.64
N ASP A 127 -20.05 10.22 -16.52
CA ASP A 127 -20.40 9.01 -15.76
C ASP A 127 -19.78 7.73 -16.35
N ASP A 128 -19.51 7.72 -17.66
CA ASP A 128 -18.88 6.62 -18.39
C ASP A 128 -17.34 6.67 -18.38
N HIS A 129 -16.74 7.68 -17.74
CA HIS A 129 -15.30 7.75 -17.57
C HIS A 129 -14.80 6.54 -16.76
N TRP A 130 -13.74 5.87 -17.23
CA TRP A 130 -13.25 4.60 -16.67
C TRP A 130 -12.94 4.64 -15.16
N ALA A 131 -12.56 5.81 -14.65
CA ALA A 131 -12.27 6.07 -13.24
C ALA A 131 -13.40 6.78 -12.47
N ALA A 132 -14.56 7.03 -13.09
CA ALA A 132 -15.66 7.77 -12.45
C ALA A 132 -16.10 7.14 -11.13
N TRP A 133 -16.25 5.81 -11.10
CA TRP A 133 -16.59 5.05 -9.90
C TRP A 133 -15.61 5.33 -8.75
N ALA A 134 -14.31 5.22 -9.03
CA ALA A 134 -13.25 5.39 -8.03
C ALA A 134 -13.18 6.84 -7.57
N ILE A 135 -13.16 7.79 -8.52
CA ILE A 135 -13.08 9.22 -8.24
C ILE A 135 -14.22 9.65 -7.33
N LYS A 136 -15.47 9.27 -7.65
CA LYS A 136 -16.63 9.61 -6.84
C LYS A 136 -16.53 8.99 -5.44
N TYR A 137 -16.15 7.72 -5.35
CA TYR A 137 -16.03 7.00 -4.08
C TYR A 137 -14.95 7.60 -3.15
N VAL A 138 -13.73 7.78 -3.63
CA VAL A 138 -12.64 8.33 -2.79
C VAL A 138 -12.84 9.82 -2.46
N SER A 139 -13.62 10.53 -3.27
CA SER A 139 -14.01 11.91 -2.98
C SER A 139 -15.12 11.97 -1.91
N ASP A 140 -16.07 11.04 -1.94
CA ASP A 140 -17.10 10.90 -0.89
C ASP A 140 -16.48 10.57 0.48
N LEU A 141 -15.39 9.81 0.50
CA LEU A 141 -14.58 9.56 1.70
C LEU A 141 -13.71 10.75 2.12
N GLY A 142 -13.66 11.83 1.33
CA GLY A 142 -12.85 13.01 1.60
C GLY A 142 -11.34 12.83 1.35
N LEU A 143 -10.91 11.71 0.75
CA LEU A 143 -9.51 11.47 0.39
C LEU A 143 -9.08 12.42 -0.73
N PHE A 144 -9.91 12.53 -1.76
CA PHE A 144 -9.73 13.48 -2.85
C PHE A 144 -10.73 14.63 -2.77
N SER A 145 -10.40 15.73 -3.42
CA SER A 145 -11.28 16.86 -3.61
C SER A 145 -11.09 17.44 -5.01
N GLY A 146 -12.18 17.96 -5.58
CA GLY A 146 -12.12 18.74 -6.81
C GLY A 146 -11.57 20.13 -6.56
N TYR A 147 -11.47 20.89 -7.65
CA TYR A 147 -11.03 22.27 -7.64
C TYR A 147 -12.22 23.22 -7.42
N PRO A 148 -11.97 24.48 -7.01
CA PRO A 148 -13.03 25.47 -6.80
C PRO A 148 -13.88 25.78 -8.05
N ASP A 149 -13.36 25.48 -9.25
CA ASP A 149 -14.06 25.61 -10.53
C ASP A 149 -15.07 24.47 -10.80
N GLY A 150 -15.25 23.54 -9.85
CA GLY A 150 -16.15 22.40 -9.96
C GLY A 150 -15.60 21.22 -10.78
N THR A 151 -14.31 21.24 -11.13
CA THR A 151 -13.66 20.16 -11.89
C THR A 151 -12.86 19.22 -11.00
N PHE A 152 -12.61 18.00 -11.46
CA PHE A 152 -11.68 17.05 -10.83
C PHE A 152 -10.31 17.02 -11.52
N LYS A 153 -10.26 17.36 -12.82
CA LYS A 153 -9.10 17.28 -13.71
C LYS A 153 -8.52 15.86 -13.77
N PRO A 154 -9.32 14.85 -14.17
CA PRO A 154 -8.94 13.44 -14.08
C PRO A 154 -7.69 13.10 -14.89
N ASN A 155 -7.49 13.77 -16.03
CA ASN A 155 -6.36 13.54 -16.94
C ASN A 155 -5.10 14.35 -16.59
N ASN A 156 -5.18 15.27 -15.62
CA ASN A 156 -4.00 16.01 -15.18
C ASN A 156 -3.13 15.14 -14.28
N SER A 157 -1.81 15.29 -14.39
CA SER A 157 -0.89 14.66 -13.44
C SER A 157 -1.10 15.20 -12.03
N ILE A 158 -1.11 14.32 -11.04
CA ILE A 158 -1.18 14.68 -9.63
C ILE A 158 0.20 15.14 -9.12
N THR A 159 0.25 16.19 -8.32
CA THR A 159 1.53 16.67 -7.73
C THR A 159 1.96 15.79 -6.55
N ARG A 160 3.26 15.81 -6.22
CA ARG A 160 3.80 15.13 -5.02
C ARG A 160 3.11 15.61 -3.74
N GLY A 161 2.81 16.91 -3.62
CA GLY A 161 2.10 17.47 -2.47
C GLY A 161 0.64 17.02 -2.40
N GLU A 162 -0.06 16.99 -3.53
CA GLU A 162 -1.41 16.44 -3.60
C GLU A 162 -1.44 14.96 -3.22
N PHE A 163 -0.58 14.14 -3.84
CA PHE A 163 -0.52 12.72 -3.58
C PHE A 163 -0.18 12.42 -2.11
N SER A 164 0.77 13.16 -1.53
CA SER A 164 1.12 13.06 -0.10
C SER A 164 -0.07 13.39 0.81
N THR A 165 -0.87 14.39 0.44
CA THR A 165 -2.10 14.71 1.19
C THR A 165 -3.07 13.55 1.18
N VAL A 166 -3.24 12.89 0.03
CA VAL A 166 -4.12 11.72 -0.09
C VAL A 166 -3.62 10.57 0.77
N VAL A 167 -2.31 10.28 0.75
CA VAL A 167 -1.70 9.24 1.60
C VAL A 167 -1.90 9.54 3.08
N PHE A 168 -1.63 10.78 3.51
CA PHE A 168 -1.85 11.22 4.89
C PHE A 168 -3.29 10.96 5.34
N LYS A 169 -4.28 11.35 4.52
CA LYS A 169 -5.70 11.15 4.80
C LYS A 169 -6.09 9.67 4.80
N PHE A 170 -5.60 8.91 3.84
CA PHE A 170 -5.85 7.47 3.72
C PHE A 170 -5.36 6.72 4.96
N MET A 171 -4.16 7.07 5.44
CA MET A 171 -3.56 6.54 6.66
C MET A 171 -4.22 7.07 7.95
N LYS A 172 -5.16 8.03 7.83
CA LYS A 172 -5.84 8.70 8.95
C LYS A 172 -4.86 9.23 10.01
N LEU A 173 -3.75 9.81 9.55
CA LEU A 173 -2.73 10.33 10.44
C LEU A 173 -3.23 11.59 11.14
N GLU A 174 -2.77 11.78 12.37
CA GLU A 174 -2.94 13.02 13.10
C GLU A 174 -2.00 14.09 12.57
N GLU A 175 -2.50 15.32 12.49
CA GLU A 175 -1.69 16.46 12.10
C GLU A 175 -0.55 16.69 13.10
N PRO A 176 0.62 17.16 12.63
CA PRO A 176 1.73 17.45 13.54
C PRO A 176 1.38 18.64 14.44
N GLU A 177 1.73 18.55 15.73
CA GLU A 177 1.54 19.66 16.68
C GLU A 177 2.35 20.90 16.29
N GLN A 178 3.51 20.69 15.66
CA GLN A 178 4.42 21.74 15.24
C GLN A 178 5.04 21.40 13.88
N LEU A 179 5.21 22.43 13.05
CA LEU A 179 5.94 22.32 11.79
C LEU A 179 7.43 22.52 12.04
N LYS A 180 8.23 21.59 11.56
CA LYS A 180 9.70 21.59 11.65
C LYS A 180 10.35 22.31 10.48
N ASN A 181 9.59 22.66 9.44
CA ASN A 181 10.09 23.28 8.21
C ASN A 181 11.23 22.46 7.58
N LYS A 182 11.06 21.13 7.50
CA LYS A 182 12.10 20.20 7.03
C LYS A 182 12.56 20.46 5.59
N PHE A 183 11.67 21.02 4.77
CA PHE A 183 11.93 21.33 3.37
C PHE A 183 11.60 22.79 3.10
N ASP A 184 12.59 23.58 2.69
CA ASP A 184 12.44 25.02 2.43
C ASP A 184 11.36 25.29 1.36
N ASP A 185 11.30 24.44 0.34
CA ASP A 185 10.33 24.56 -0.77
C ASP A 185 8.90 24.13 -0.40
N CYS A 186 8.68 23.70 0.85
CA CYS A 186 7.35 23.44 1.40
C CYS A 186 6.84 24.55 2.32
N ILE A 187 7.68 25.50 2.75
CA ILE A 187 7.28 26.53 3.71
C ILE A 187 6.15 27.40 3.13
N GLY A 188 5.01 27.42 3.81
CA GLY A 188 3.81 28.15 3.36
C GLY A 188 3.01 27.43 2.27
N HIS A 189 3.45 26.26 1.81
CA HIS A 189 2.68 25.43 0.90
C HIS A 189 1.51 24.77 1.65
N TRP A 190 0.31 24.72 1.05
CA TRP A 190 -0.89 24.18 1.70
C TRP A 190 -0.75 22.72 2.15
N ALA A 191 0.11 21.95 1.48
CA ALA A 191 0.38 20.55 1.81
C ALA A 191 1.51 20.34 2.85
N GLN A 192 2.16 21.41 3.33
CA GLN A 192 3.37 21.34 4.18
C GLN A 192 3.20 20.38 5.36
N LYS A 193 2.12 20.55 6.14
CA LYS A 193 1.87 19.74 7.34
C LYS A 193 1.73 18.25 7.05
N TYR A 194 1.14 17.89 5.92
CA TYR A 194 0.97 16.50 5.51
C TYR A 194 2.31 15.89 5.07
N ILE A 195 3.08 16.67 4.29
CA ILE A 195 4.41 16.29 3.83
C ILE A 195 5.34 16.06 5.01
N GLU A 196 5.37 16.99 5.97
CA GLU A 196 6.21 16.87 7.17
C GLU A 196 5.82 15.68 8.02
N LYS A 197 4.52 15.44 8.26
CA LYS A 197 4.08 14.26 9.02
C LYS A 197 4.55 12.96 8.36
N LEU A 198 4.33 12.82 7.05
CA LEU A 198 4.74 11.62 6.33
C LEU A 198 6.27 11.45 6.34
N SER A 199 7.02 12.55 6.27
CA SER A 199 8.48 12.49 6.29
C SER A 199 9.04 12.17 7.67
N ASP A 200 8.43 12.68 8.73
CA ASP A 200 8.78 12.38 10.11
C ASP A 200 8.45 10.92 10.46
N SER A 201 7.39 10.36 9.88
CA SER A 201 7.05 8.94 9.99
C SER A 201 7.91 8.03 9.12
N GLY A 202 8.85 8.57 8.32
CA GLY A 202 9.71 7.78 7.43
C GLY A 202 9.03 7.23 6.18
N TYR A 203 7.79 7.64 5.90
CA TYR A 203 7.02 7.16 4.74
C TYR A 203 7.43 7.83 3.43
N ILE A 204 7.97 9.05 3.51
CA ILE A 204 8.42 9.79 2.33
C ILE A 204 9.71 10.56 2.61
N ASN A 205 10.60 10.54 1.62
CA ASN A 205 11.85 11.29 1.65
C ASN A 205 11.82 12.43 0.63
N GLY A 206 12.57 13.49 0.93
CA GLY A 206 12.93 14.51 -0.06
C GLY A 206 13.83 13.94 -1.14
N TYR A 207 14.16 14.79 -2.11
CA TYR A 207 15.17 14.51 -3.11
C TYR A 207 16.58 14.73 -2.53
N PRO A 208 17.63 14.20 -3.18
CA PRO A 208 19.03 14.40 -2.75
C PRO A 208 19.49 15.85 -2.71
N ASP A 209 18.77 16.76 -3.38
CA ASP A 209 19.01 18.21 -3.36
C ASP A 209 18.30 18.94 -2.20
N GLU A 210 17.92 18.19 -1.16
CA GLU A 210 17.26 18.68 0.06
C GLU A 210 15.86 19.28 -0.16
N THR A 211 15.29 19.15 -1.35
CA THR A 211 13.93 19.64 -1.66
C THR A 211 12.88 18.54 -1.64
N PHE A 212 11.60 18.92 -1.49
CA PHE A 212 10.49 17.98 -1.63
C PHE A 212 9.81 18.02 -3.01
N LYS A 213 9.83 19.19 -3.64
CA LYS A 213 9.17 19.58 -4.91
C LYS A 213 7.66 19.34 -4.87
N PRO A 214 6.91 19.98 -3.95
CA PRO A 214 5.49 19.69 -3.72
C PRO A 214 4.61 19.93 -4.96
N GLN A 215 5.03 20.84 -5.86
CA GLN A 215 4.31 21.15 -7.09
C GLN A 215 4.74 20.30 -8.30
N LYS A 216 5.79 19.49 -8.16
CA LYS A 216 6.19 18.58 -9.23
C LYS A 216 5.24 17.39 -9.29
N SER A 217 4.85 16.99 -10.49
CA SER A 217 4.07 15.76 -10.69
C SER A 217 4.84 14.55 -10.16
N ILE A 218 4.14 13.68 -9.42
CA ILE A 218 4.74 12.46 -8.86
C ILE A 218 4.89 11.39 -9.95
N LYS A 219 6.07 10.77 -10.02
CA LYS A 219 6.29 9.64 -10.92
C LYS A 219 5.56 8.40 -10.43
N ARG A 220 5.24 7.48 -11.34
CA ARG A 220 4.57 6.22 -11.03
C ARG A 220 5.41 5.34 -10.11
N ALA A 221 6.73 5.25 -10.29
CA ALA A 221 7.58 4.52 -9.36
C ALA A 221 7.64 5.17 -7.96
N GLU A 222 7.66 6.50 -7.90
CA GLU A 222 7.67 7.24 -6.63
C GLU A 222 6.38 7.03 -5.84
N SER A 223 5.21 7.03 -6.52
CA SER A 223 3.92 6.83 -5.86
C SER A 223 3.79 5.45 -5.24
N VAL A 224 4.28 4.41 -5.92
CA VAL A 224 4.28 3.03 -5.41
C VAL A 224 5.17 2.87 -4.19
N ALA A 225 6.41 3.35 -4.27
CA ALA A 225 7.36 3.25 -3.14
C ALA A 225 6.86 4.04 -1.91
N LEU A 226 6.17 5.16 -2.12
CA LEU A 226 5.54 5.92 -1.05
C LEU A 226 4.38 5.12 -0.42
N ILE A 227 3.46 4.59 -1.23
CA ILE A 227 2.34 3.79 -0.74
C ILE A 227 2.84 2.58 0.06
N ASN A 228 3.80 1.83 -0.48
CA ASN A 228 4.34 0.66 0.21
C ASN A 228 4.90 1.02 1.58
N ARG A 229 5.74 2.06 1.68
CA ARG A 229 6.26 2.52 2.98
C ARG A 229 5.14 2.95 3.92
N ALA A 230 4.15 3.69 3.43
CA ALA A 230 3.00 4.10 4.25
C ALA A 230 2.20 2.90 4.79
N LEU A 231 2.07 1.85 3.99
CA LEU A 231 1.42 0.59 4.39
C LEU A 231 2.32 -0.33 5.22
N ASN A 232 3.54 0.09 5.54
CA ASN A 232 4.59 -0.74 6.15
C ASN A 232 4.85 -2.04 5.36
N ARG A 233 4.83 -1.93 4.03
CA ARG A 233 5.15 -2.99 3.07
C ARG A 233 6.53 -2.71 2.47
N GLY A 234 7.37 -3.73 2.44
CA GLY A 234 8.69 -3.63 1.82
C GLY A 234 8.63 -3.91 0.31
N PRO A 235 9.75 -3.74 -0.40
CA PRO A 235 9.86 -4.27 -1.74
C PRO A 235 9.70 -5.80 -1.71
N LEU A 236 9.04 -6.35 -2.72
CA LEU A 236 8.90 -7.79 -2.88
C LEU A 236 10.15 -8.38 -3.53
N TYR A 237 10.79 -9.34 -2.86
CA TYR A 237 11.99 -10.01 -3.35
C TYR A 237 11.66 -11.35 -4.03
N GLY A 238 12.60 -11.87 -4.83
CA GLY A 238 12.45 -13.15 -5.54
C GLY A 238 11.66 -13.07 -6.85
N VAL A 239 11.23 -11.88 -7.26
CA VAL A 239 10.51 -11.63 -8.50
C VAL A 239 11.48 -11.73 -9.69
N LYS A 240 11.21 -12.62 -10.66
CA LYS A 240 12.06 -12.82 -11.85
C LYS A 240 11.62 -12.01 -13.07
N GLU A 241 10.30 -11.88 -13.30
CA GLU A 241 9.74 -11.25 -14.50
C GLU A 241 8.60 -10.30 -14.12
N ASN A 242 8.86 -9.00 -14.09
CA ASN A 242 7.85 -8.01 -13.68
C ASN A 242 7.21 -7.35 -14.92
N PHE A 243 7.77 -6.22 -15.36
CA PHE A 243 7.35 -5.51 -16.55
C PHE A 243 8.53 -5.38 -17.53
N PRO A 244 8.30 -5.41 -18.85
CA PRO A 244 9.35 -5.36 -19.87
C PRO A 244 10.17 -4.07 -19.84
N ASP A 245 9.59 -2.96 -19.34
CA ASP A 245 10.23 -1.66 -19.22
C ASP A 245 10.79 -1.37 -17.81
N VAL A 246 10.80 -2.37 -16.92
CA VAL A 246 11.34 -2.24 -15.55
C VAL A 246 12.44 -3.28 -15.35
N PRO A 247 13.72 -2.93 -15.59
CA PRO A 247 14.82 -3.86 -15.37
C PRO A 247 14.93 -4.23 -13.88
N SER A 248 15.42 -5.42 -13.57
CA SER A 248 15.59 -5.90 -12.17
C SER A 248 16.54 -5.05 -11.33
N THR A 249 17.37 -4.23 -11.98
CA THR A 249 18.26 -3.24 -11.35
C THR A 249 17.60 -1.90 -11.07
N TYR A 250 16.36 -1.69 -11.55
CA TYR A 250 15.63 -0.46 -11.27
C TYR A 250 15.34 -0.35 -9.77
N TRP A 251 15.61 0.82 -9.18
CA TRP A 251 15.57 1.01 -7.72
C TRP A 251 14.22 0.63 -7.08
N ALA A 252 13.11 0.79 -7.81
CA ALA A 252 11.77 0.46 -7.35
C ALA A 252 11.28 -0.91 -7.85
N TYR A 253 12.13 -1.78 -8.40
CA TYR A 253 11.70 -3.04 -9.03
C TYR A 253 10.80 -3.89 -8.11
N GLY A 254 11.23 -4.10 -6.86
CA GLY A 254 10.47 -4.85 -5.86
C GLY A 254 9.23 -4.11 -5.36
N ASP A 255 9.28 -2.77 -5.26
CA ASP A 255 8.12 -1.94 -4.91
C ASP A 255 7.03 -2.03 -5.98
N ILE A 256 7.43 -1.95 -7.26
CA ILE A 256 6.55 -2.08 -8.41
C ILE A 256 5.88 -3.45 -8.40
N ALA A 257 6.65 -4.53 -8.17
CA ALA A 257 6.09 -5.86 -8.04
C ALA A 257 5.11 -5.98 -6.87
N LYS A 258 5.47 -5.42 -5.69
CA LYS A 258 4.62 -5.40 -4.49
C LYS A 258 3.25 -4.75 -4.75
N GLY A 259 3.22 -3.67 -5.53
CA GLY A 259 1.98 -2.95 -5.83
C GLY A 259 1.18 -3.50 -7.01
N ALA A 260 1.85 -4.14 -7.98
CA ALA A 260 1.23 -4.53 -9.25
C ALA A 260 0.89 -6.01 -9.39
N ILE A 261 1.31 -6.85 -8.46
CA ILE A 261 1.10 -8.29 -8.49
C ILE A 261 0.29 -8.69 -7.26
N THR A 262 -0.79 -9.45 -7.42
CA THR A 262 -1.40 -10.16 -6.30
C THR A 262 -0.57 -11.39 -6.00
N HIS A 263 -0.13 -11.55 -4.76
CA HIS A 263 0.84 -12.57 -4.40
C HIS A 263 0.68 -13.06 -2.96
N SER A 264 1.08 -14.31 -2.75
CA SER A 264 1.45 -14.80 -1.43
C SER A 264 2.94 -14.59 -1.17
N TYR A 265 3.31 -14.42 0.09
CA TYR A 265 4.69 -14.22 0.51
C TYR A 265 4.98 -14.85 1.85
N TYR A 266 6.26 -15.04 2.14
CA TYR A 266 6.76 -15.27 3.49
C TYR A 266 7.74 -14.16 3.89
N ILE A 267 7.94 -13.98 5.19
CA ILE A 267 8.97 -13.10 5.76
C ILE A 267 10.21 -13.93 6.07
N ASP A 268 11.36 -13.56 5.50
CA ASP A 268 12.64 -14.21 5.78
C ASP A 268 13.26 -13.75 7.11
N GLU A 269 14.46 -14.28 7.42
CA GLU A 269 15.18 -13.99 8.66
C GLU A 269 15.61 -12.51 8.78
N ASP A 270 15.73 -11.80 7.65
CA ASP A 270 16.05 -10.37 7.59
C ASP A 270 14.79 -9.49 7.67
N GLY A 271 13.60 -10.08 7.80
CA GLY A 271 12.34 -9.34 7.78
C GLY A 271 11.86 -8.95 6.37
N LYS A 272 12.44 -9.51 5.30
CA LYS A 272 12.08 -9.20 3.91
C LYS A 272 10.94 -10.07 3.44
N GLU A 273 10.02 -9.49 2.68
CA GLU A 273 8.93 -10.21 2.05
C GLU A 273 9.42 -10.88 0.76
N ILE A 274 9.44 -12.22 0.75
CA ILE A 274 9.86 -13.04 -0.38
C ILE A 274 8.62 -13.61 -1.06
N LEU A 275 8.54 -13.44 -2.38
CA LEU A 275 7.48 -14.02 -3.21
C LEU A 275 7.43 -15.54 -3.03
N LEU A 276 6.26 -16.07 -2.66
CA LEU A 276 5.94 -17.50 -2.73
C LEU A 276 5.31 -17.82 -4.08
N GLU A 277 4.18 -17.20 -4.37
CA GLU A 277 3.37 -17.48 -5.55
C GLU A 277 2.65 -16.22 -6.04
N ARG A 278 2.49 -16.11 -7.37
CA ARG A 278 1.61 -15.12 -7.99
C ARG A 278 0.20 -15.68 -8.03
N LEU A 279 -0.75 -14.88 -7.57
CA LEU A 279 -2.15 -15.23 -7.58
C LEU A 279 -2.85 -14.45 -8.69
N ASP A 280 -3.82 -15.08 -9.33
CA ASP A 280 -4.67 -14.42 -10.31
C ASP A 280 -5.59 -13.39 -9.61
N ASN A 281 -5.92 -12.32 -10.34
CA ASN A 281 -6.81 -11.24 -9.90
C ASN A 281 -8.28 -11.57 -10.19
#